data_AF-A0A965AIF5-F1
#
_entry.id   AF-A0A965AIF5-F1
#
_cell.length_a   1.000
_cell.length_b   1.000
_cell.length_c   1.000
_cell.angle_alpha   90.00
_cell.angle_beta   90.00
_cell.angle_gamma   90.00
#
_symmetry.space_group_name_H-M   'P 1'
#
loop_
_entity.id
_entity.type
_entity.pdbx_description
1 polymer ?
#
loop_
_entity_poly.entity_id
_entity_poly.type
_entity_poly.pdbx_seq_one_letter_code
_entity_poly.pdbx_strand_id
1 'polypeptide(L)'
;MPKVLTEEQIAFYHDNGYLAPFDGVDPAEAAAMCADLHVFEREEGMRASEIIVKGHLCFRRSYEFSRHPKILDVVEDLIGPNIYALSSRFWMKPGRDGSYVSWHQDSAYFGLEPNELVTVWLALTDSTPENGCVRVIPGTHTGKIYSHVETFDKKNLLARGQTIDEIDDGVAADLVLKAHRSSVLLFSGACAFDYRKTTGVACARGRRTRALGCRPCTQGGSRCGRLCPCKGRRRTLCRSAIRPGSDQRRRDDLIGTKPEFNMASLVKDEPSGLNALTASEAASRIAAGEITSERLVGDCLDRIGAHDDTLHAWTYVDADHALAQARACDAADTPVGPLHGVPVGVKDVLDTRDMPTEYGSDIYAG
;
A
#
# COMPACT_ATOMS: atom_id res chain seq x y z
N MET A 1 27.13 10.12 -4.58
CA MET A 1 27.55 9.28 -5.72
C MET A 1 26.59 8.11 -5.77
N PRO A 2 26.23 7.64 -6.97
CA PRO A 2 25.46 6.41 -7.12
C PRO A 2 26.16 5.24 -6.43
N LYS A 3 25.39 4.33 -5.86
CA LYS A 3 25.86 3.10 -5.23
C LYS A 3 26.15 2.03 -6.28
N VAL A 4 25.24 1.85 -7.24
CA VAL A 4 25.25 0.73 -8.19
C VAL A 4 24.92 1.12 -9.63
N LEU A 5 24.12 2.16 -9.86
CA LEU A 5 23.78 2.64 -11.19
C LEU A 5 24.84 3.60 -11.74
N THR A 6 25.06 3.59 -13.06
CA THR A 6 25.88 4.63 -13.72
C THR A 6 25.10 5.94 -13.83
N GLU A 7 25.81 7.06 -13.97
CA GLU A 7 25.18 8.36 -14.23
C GLU A 7 24.32 8.34 -15.50
N GLU A 8 24.74 7.59 -16.53
CA GLU A 8 23.97 7.39 -17.76
C GLU A 8 22.65 6.64 -17.52
N GLN A 9 22.66 5.59 -16.67
CA GLN A 9 21.45 4.85 -16.33
C GLN A 9 20.46 5.71 -15.52
N ILE A 10 20.98 6.53 -14.61
CA ILE A 10 20.17 7.47 -13.83
C ILE A 10 19.57 8.55 -14.74
N ALA A 11 20.37 9.13 -15.63
CA ALA A 11 19.89 10.10 -16.62
C ALA A 11 18.83 9.47 -17.54
N PHE A 12 19.07 8.26 -18.04
CA PHE A 12 18.09 7.52 -18.84
C PHE A 12 16.77 7.34 -18.10
N TYR A 13 16.81 6.94 -16.83
CA TYR A 13 15.61 6.79 -16.01
C TYR A 13 14.84 8.11 -15.86
N HIS A 14 15.53 9.22 -15.59
CA HIS A 14 14.90 10.52 -15.44
C HIS A 14 14.34 11.08 -16.76
N ASP A 15 14.94 10.75 -17.89
CA ASP A 15 14.47 11.19 -19.21
C ASP A 15 13.31 10.32 -19.73
N ASN A 16 13.33 9.02 -19.43
CA ASN A 16 12.41 8.05 -20.04
C ASN A 16 11.34 7.51 -19.08
N GLY A 17 11.53 7.61 -17.77
CA GLY A 17 10.56 7.16 -16.75
C GLY A 17 10.63 5.67 -16.43
N TYR A 18 11.62 4.97 -16.96
CA TYR A 18 11.89 3.56 -16.70
C TYR A 18 13.38 3.22 -16.83
N LEU A 19 13.78 2.09 -16.26
CA LEU A 19 15.10 1.48 -16.43
C LEU A 19 14.94 -0.04 -16.48
N ALA A 20 15.41 -0.66 -17.56
CA ALA A 20 15.37 -2.10 -17.76
C ALA A 20 16.43 -2.55 -18.78
N PRO A 21 16.97 -3.78 -18.68
CA PRO A 21 16.90 -4.68 -17.52
C PRO A 21 18.02 -4.40 -16.52
N PHE A 22 17.81 -4.67 -15.24
CA PHE A 22 18.89 -4.70 -14.23
C PHE A 22 18.86 -5.98 -13.39
N ASP A 23 19.99 -6.27 -12.74
CA ASP A 23 20.12 -7.41 -11.82
C ASP A 23 19.65 -7.00 -10.43
N GLY A 24 18.55 -7.63 -9.98
CA GLY A 24 17.91 -7.29 -8.71
C GLY A 24 17.96 -8.42 -7.67
N VAL A 25 17.94 -9.67 -8.13
CA VAL A 25 17.95 -10.89 -7.32
C VAL A 25 18.73 -11.98 -8.05
N ASP A 26 19.16 -13.00 -7.32
CA ASP A 26 19.83 -14.14 -7.94
C ASP A 26 18.82 -15.08 -8.62
N PRO A 27 19.21 -15.80 -9.69
CA PRO A 27 18.29 -16.70 -10.40
C PRO A 27 17.60 -17.75 -9.52
N ALA A 28 18.31 -18.26 -8.51
CA ALA A 28 17.76 -19.22 -7.56
C ALA A 28 16.65 -18.61 -6.67
N GLU A 29 16.77 -17.34 -6.30
CA GLU A 29 15.77 -16.65 -5.47
C GLU A 29 14.46 -16.43 -6.24
N ALA A 30 14.56 -15.98 -7.50
CA ALA A 30 13.40 -15.84 -8.38
C ALA A 30 12.72 -17.19 -8.67
N ALA A 31 13.51 -18.24 -8.90
CA ALA A 31 13.00 -19.59 -9.11
C ALA A 31 12.29 -20.13 -7.85
N ALA A 32 12.85 -19.91 -6.66
CA ALA A 32 12.23 -20.30 -5.39
C ALA A 32 10.90 -19.56 -5.16
N MET A 33 10.87 -18.25 -5.42
CA MET A 33 9.61 -17.49 -5.34
C MET A 33 8.56 -18.01 -6.32
N CYS A 34 8.95 -18.35 -7.54
CA CYS A 34 8.05 -18.94 -8.52
C CYS A 34 7.50 -20.31 -8.05
N ALA A 35 8.34 -21.15 -7.44
CA ALA A 35 7.96 -22.44 -6.87
C ALA A 35 6.96 -22.29 -5.70
N ASP A 36 7.20 -21.35 -4.79
CA ASP A 36 6.31 -21.05 -3.65
C ASP A 36 4.91 -20.66 -4.13
N LEU A 37 4.82 -19.85 -5.20
CA LEU A 37 3.54 -19.48 -5.80
C LEU A 37 2.79 -20.70 -6.35
N HIS A 38 3.49 -21.69 -6.93
CA HIS A 38 2.84 -22.93 -7.38
C HIS A 38 2.35 -23.79 -6.21
N VAL A 39 3.04 -23.80 -5.07
CA VAL A 39 2.60 -24.50 -3.87
C VAL A 39 1.32 -23.83 -3.35
N PHE A 40 1.35 -22.52 -3.15
CA PHE A 40 0.20 -21.73 -2.70
C PHE A 40 -1.03 -21.94 -3.60
N GLU A 41 -0.86 -21.86 -4.92
CA GLU A 41 -1.95 -22.09 -5.88
C GLU A 41 -2.61 -23.47 -5.74
N ARG A 42 -1.82 -24.50 -5.40
CA ARG A 42 -2.33 -25.87 -5.22
C ARG A 42 -3.02 -26.05 -3.87
N GLU A 43 -2.50 -25.46 -2.81
CA GLU A 43 -2.98 -25.67 -1.44
C GLU A 43 -4.23 -24.83 -1.15
N GLU A 44 -4.22 -23.55 -1.55
CA GLU A 44 -5.32 -22.62 -1.27
C GLU A 44 -6.41 -22.62 -2.36
N GLY A 45 -6.13 -23.22 -3.51
CA GLY A 45 -7.06 -23.23 -4.65
C GLY A 45 -7.33 -21.84 -5.24
N MET A 46 -6.50 -20.84 -4.91
CA MET A 46 -6.57 -19.47 -5.41
C MET A 46 -5.20 -18.98 -5.88
N ARG A 47 -5.16 -17.98 -6.76
CA ARG A 47 -3.89 -17.42 -7.25
C ARG A 47 -3.40 -16.30 -6.35
N ALA A 48 -2.08 -16.18 -6.18
CA ALA A 48 -1.49 -15.07 -5.44
C ALA A 48 -1.82 -13.69 -6.05
N SER A 49 -2.15 -13.63 -7.35
CA SER A 49 -2.61 -12.40 -8.01
C SER A 49 -3.99 -11.90 -7.57
N GLU A 50 -4.75 -12.71 -6.84
CA GLU A 50 -6.02 -12.35 -6.22
C GLU A 50 -5.80 -11.57 -4.91
N ILE A 51 -4.60 -11.62 -4.32
CA ILE A 51 -4.17 -10.73 -3.24
C ILE A 51 -3.72 -9.41 -3.88
N ILE A 52 -4.66 -8.47 -3.94
CA ILE A 52 -4.55 -7.27 -4.77
C ILE A 52 -3.70 -6.14 -4.19
N VAL A 53 -3.42 -6.17 -2.88
CA VAL A 53 -2.65 -5.16 -2.15
C VAL A 53 -1.76 -5.81 -1.10
N LYS A 54 -0.58 -5.24 -0.87
CA LYS A 54 0.34 -5.63 0.21
C LYS A 54 0.69 -7.13 0.26
N GLY A 55 0.91 -7.76 -0.89
CA GLY A 55 1.28 -9.18 -0.97
C GLY A 55 2.52 -9.54 -0.13
N HIS A 56 3.43 -8.59 0.10
CA HIS A 56 4.60 -8.76 0.96
C HIS A 56 4.25 -9.07 2.42
N LEU A 57 3.03 -8.79 2.88
CA LEU A 57 2.59 -9.20 4.22
C LEU A 57 2.16 -10.67 4.27
N CYS A 58 1.74 -11.24 3.15
CA CYS A 58 1.27 -12.63 3.06
C CYS A 58 2.36 -13.59 2.57
N PHE A 59 3.32 -13.11 1.78
CA PHE A 59 4.33 -13.95 1.15
C PHE A 59 5.73 -13.56 1.60
N ARG A 60 6.38 -14.46 2.36
CA ARG A 60 7.74 -14.25 2.88
C ARG A 60 8.75 -13.84 1.82
N ARG A 61 8.75 -14.48 0.64
CA ARG A 61 9.69 -14.10 -0.42
C ARG A 61 9.37 -12.76 -1.07
N SER A 62 8.10 -12.35 -1.11
CA SER A 62 7.74 -11.00 -1.53
C SER A 62 8.22 -9.96 -0.52
N TYR A 63 8.15 -10.27 0.78
CA TYR A 63 8.75 -9.45 1.83
C TYR A 63 10.27 -9.34 1.67
N GLU A 64 10.96 -10.47 1.51
CA GLU A 64 12.42 -10.53 1.32
C GLU A 64 12.85 -9.74 0.07
N PHE A 65 12.11 -9.86 -1.04
CA PHE A 65 12.34 -9.08 -2.25
C PHE A 65 12.17 -7.57 -2.03
N SER A 66 11.12 -7.15 -1.31
CA SER A 66 10.84 -5.74 -1.02
C SER A 66 11.93 -5.07 -0.18
N ARG A 67 12.77 -5.86 0.48
CA ARG A 67 13.91 -5.39 1.31
C ARG A 67 15.26 -5.84 0.79
N HIS A 68 15.32 -6.38 -0.43
CA HIS A 68 16.54 -6.98 -0.96
C HIS A 68 17.60 -5.90 -1.22
N PRO A 69 18.84 -6.02 -0.70
CA PRO A 69 19.84 -4.94 -0.79
C PRO A 69 20.13 -4.47 -2.21
N LYS A 70 20.27 -5.41 -3.17
CA LYS A 70 20.49 -5.06 -4.59
C LYS A 70 19.32 -4.26 -5.20
N ILE A 71 18.09 -4.49 -4.73
CA ILE A 71 16.92 -3.73 -5.15
C ILE A 71 16.92 -2.35 -4.50
N LEU A 72 17.17 -2.30 -3.18
CA LEU A 72 17.17 -1.04 -2.43
C LEU A 72 18.29 -0.11 -2.88
N ASP A 73 19.47 -0.60 -3.23
CA ASP A 73 20.56 0.22 -3.75
C ASP A 73 20.21 0.85 -5.11
N VAL A 74 19.56 0.10 -6.00
CA VAL A 74 19.04 0.64 -7.28
C VAL A 74 17.96 1.68 -7.04
N VAL A 75 17.00 1.41 -6.14
CA VAL A 75 15.93 2.36 -5.82
C VAL A 75 16.49 3.62 -5.16
N GLU A 76 17.47 3.48 -4.26
CA GLU A 76 18.13 4.59 -3.58
C GLU A 76 18.88 5.50 -4.55
N ASP A 77 19.53 4.93 -5.57
CA ASP A 77 20.17 5.72 -6.63
C ASP A 77 19.19 6.58 -7.43
N LEU A 78 17.92 6.15 -7.53
CA LEU A 78 16.88 6.83 -8.32
C LEU A 78 16.05 7.84 -7.51
N ILE A 79 15.66 7.49 -6.27
CA ILE A 79 14.76 8.32 -5.43
C ILE A 79 15.35 8.71 -4.07
N GLY A 80 16.58 8.32 -3.78
CA GLY A 80 17.27 8.62 -2.53
C GLY A 80 16.96 7.64 -1.39
N PRO A 81 17.61 7.84 -0.22
CA PRO A 81 17.77 6.81 0.82
C PRO A 81 16.51 6.56 1.66
N ASN A 82 15.53 7.46 1.62
CA ASN A 82 14.33 7.33 2.43
C ASN A 82 13.29 6.56 1.61
N ILE A 83 13.30 5.23 1.70
CA ILE A 83 12.44 4.35 0.91
C ILE A 83 11.37 3.74 1.81
N TYR A 84 10.13 3.73 1.33
CA TYR A 84 9.01 3.04 1.95
C TYR A 84 8.34 2.10 0.94
N ALA A 85 8.26 0.81 1.26
CA ALA A 85 7.50 -0.15 0.47
C ALA A 85 6.00 0.02 0.76
N LEU A 86 5.27 0.64 -0.18
CA LEU A 86 3.86 1.00 0.00
C LEU A 86 2.93 -0.20 -0.22
N SER A 87 3.18 -0.95 -1.28
CA SER A 87 2.39 -2.11 -1.66
C SER A 87 3.24 -3.06 -2.49
N SER A 88 2.86 -4.32 -2.54
CA SER A 88 3.36 -5.26 -3.54
C SER A 88 2.22 -6.12 -4.04
N ARG A 89 2.37 -6.62 -5.27
CA ARG A 89 1.36 -7.45 -5.93
C ARG A 89 2.01 -8.43 -6.89
N PHE A 90 1.47 -9.65 -6.93
CA PHE A 90 1.77 -10.59 -8.00
C PHE A 90 0.87 -10.35 -9.20
N TRP A 91 1.49 -10.29 -10.36
CA TRP A 91 0.82 -10.17 -11.64
C TRP A 91 1.02 -11.47 -12.40
N MET A 92 -0.08 -12.20 -12.58
CA MET A 92 -0.09 -13.53 -13.16
C MET A 92 -1.08 -13.51 -14.31
N LYS A 93 -0.59 -13.78 -15.51
CA LYS A 93 -1.41 -13.93 -16.72
C LYS A 93 -1.36 -15.40 -17.10
N PRO A 94 -2.44 -16.17 -16.93
CA PRO A 94 -2.53 -17.51 -17.47
C PRO A 94 -2.43 -17.50 -19.00
N GLY A 95 -1.83 -18.55 -19.58
CA GLY A 95 -1.71 -18.66 -21.02
C GLY A 95 -3.09 -18.78 -21.66
N ARG A 96 -3.30 -18.07 -22.78
CA ARG A 96 -4.50 -18.17 -23.63
C ARG A 96 -5.83 -17.82 -22.95
N ASP A 97 -5.82 -17.16 -21.80
CA ASP A 97 -7.06 -16.75 -21.12
C ASP A 97 -7.56 -15.37 -21.58
N GLY A 98 -6.76 -14.63 -22.34
CA GLY A 98 -7.10 -13.32 -22.89
C GLY A 98 -7.05 -12.17 -21.86
N SER A 99 -6.51 -12.41 -20.67
CA SER A 99 -6.39 -11.39 -19.63
C SER A 99 -5.28 -10.38 -19.95
N TYR A 100 -5.53 -9.09 -19.75
CA TYR A 100 -4.63 -7.98 -20.13
C TYR A 100 -4.61 -6.85 -19.10
N VAL A 101 -3.72 -5.87 -19.29
CA VAL A 101 -3.65 -4.64 -18.48
C VAL A 101 -3.59 -3.46 -19.43
N SER A 102 -4.68 -2.70 -19.54
CA SER A 102 -4.71 -1.52 -20.42
C SER A 102 -3.70 -0.44 -20.04
N TRP A 103 -3.51 0.55 -20.92
CA TRP A 103 -2.74 1.76 -20.62
C TRP A 103 -3.24 2.44 -19.36
N HIS A 104 -2.35 2.66 -18.39
CA HIS A 104 -2.67 3.35 -17.14
C HIS A 104 -1.46 4.09 -16.58
N GLN A 105 -1.67 4.78 -15.46
CA GLN A 105 -0.61 5.42 -14.69
C GLN A 105 -0.80 5.01 -13.23
N ASP A 106 0.18 4.33 -12.64
CA ASP A 106 0.12 3.86 -11.25
C ASP A 106 -0.18 5.03 -10.29
N SER A 107 0.49 6.16 -10.54
CA SER A 107 0.33 7.39 -9.76
C SER A 107 -1.09 7.96 -9.72
N ALA A 108 -1.92 7.67 -10.72
CA ALA A 108 -3.33 8.08 -10.72
C ALA A 108 -4.14 7.40 -9.59
N TYR A 109 -3.64 6.27 -9.06
CA TYR A 109 -4.33 5.49 -8.04
C TYR A 109 -3.79 5.68 -6.62
N PHE A 110 -2.49 5.97 -6.48
CA PHE A 110 -1.86 6.04 -5.15
C PHE A 110 -2.08 7.37 -4.43
N GLY A 111 -2.39 8.45 -5.15
CA GLY A 111 -2.74 9.74 -4.54
C GLY A 111 -1.61 10.34 -3.68
N LEU A 112 -0.36 10.10 -4.07
CA LEU A 112 0.83 10.60 -3.38
C LEU A 112 1.20 12.00 -3.87
N GLU A 113 1.52 12.88 -2.93
CA GLU A 113 2.07 14.21 -3.20
C GLU A 113 3.33 14.44 -2.34
N PRO A 114 4.50 14.69 -2.95
CA PRO A 114 4.78 14.65 -4.38
C PRO A 114 4.70 13.22 -4.95
N ASN A 115 4.51 13.10 -6.27
CA ASN A 115 4.41 11.84 -6.97
C ASN A 115 5.79 11.17 -7.17
N GLU A 116 6.45 10.84 -6.07
CA GLU A 116 7.76 10.18 -6.01
C GLU A 116 7.59 8.67 -5.75
N LEU A 117 6.89 7.98 -6.66
CA LEU A 117 6.64 6.55 -6.61
C LEU A 117 7.47 5.81 -7.66
N VAL A 118 8.10 4.70 -7.31
CA VAL A 118 8.73 3.79 -8.27
C VAL A 118 8.16 2.39 -8.09
N THR A 119 7.82 1.72 -9.18
CA THR A 119 7.41 0.32 -9.17
C THR A 119 8.57 -0.52 -9.68
N VAL A 120 9.11 -1.38 -8.83
CA VAL A 120 10.10 -2.39 -9.21
C VAL A 120 9.39 -3.67 -9.61
N TRP A 121 9.60 -4.10 -10.84
CA TRP A 121 9.05 -5.31 -11.42
C TRP A 121 10.14 -6.38 -11.53
N LEU A 122 9.91 -7.53 -10.90
CA LEU A 122 10.73 -8.74 -11.05
C LEU A 122 9.98 -9.75 -11.92
N ALA A 123 10.66 -10.22 -12.97
CA ALA A 123 10.20 -11.35 -13.76
C ALA A 123 10.48 -12.67 -13.00
N LEU A 124 9.44 -13.50 -12.84
CA LEU A 124 9.57 -14.85 -12.28
C LEU A 124 9.59 -15.93 -13.37
N THR A 125 9.09 -15.56 -14.55
CA THR A 125 9.22 -16.28 -15.82
C THR A 125 9.76 -15.30 -16.85
N ASP A 126 10.28 -15.81 -17.97
CA ASP A 126 10.60 -14.95 -19.13
C ASP A 126 9.40 -14.06 -19.47
N SER A 127 9.69 -12.83 -19.87
CA SER A 127 8.74 -11.76 -20.17
C SER A 127 9.09 -11.20 -21.55
N THR A 128 8.28 -11.54 -22.55
CA THR A 128 8.49 -11.22 -23.96
C THR A 128 7.23 -10.55 -24.54
N PRO A 129 7.30 -9.93 -25.72
CA PRO A 129 6.11 -9.37 -26.36
C PRO A 129 5.01 -10.40 -26.57
N GLU A 130 5.38 -11.64 -26.91
CA GLU A 130 4.45 -12.75 -27.15
C GLU A 130 3.71 -13.19 -25.88
N ASN A 131 4.35 -13.07 -24.71
CA ASN A 131 3.76 -13.40 -23.41
C ASN A 131 3.33 -12.17 -22.57
N GLY A 132 3.16 -11.02 -23.24
CA GLY A 132 2.55 -9.84 -22.63
C GLY A 132 3.46 -9.14 -21.62
N CYS A 133 4.70 -8.88 -22.04
CA CYS A 133 5.64 -8.03 -21.31
C CYS A 133 5.06 -6.63 -21.01
N VAL A 134 5.68 -5.93 -20.07
CA VAL A 134 5.26 -4.55 -19.79
C VAL A 134 5.65 -3.66 -20.97
N ARG A 135 4.75 -2.77 -21.39
CA ARG A 135 5.06 -1.71 -22.35
C ARG A 135 5.06 -0.37 -21.62
N VAL A 136 5.91 0.54 -22.06
CA VAL A 136 6.01 1.89 -21.50
C VAL A 136 6.08 2.89 -22.63
N ILE A 137 5.62 4.12 -22.38
CA ILE A 137 5.80 5.22 -23.32
C ILE A 137 6.85 6.15 -22.71
N PRO A 138 8.06 6.21 -23.27
CA PRO A 138 9.15 6.99 -22.71
C PRO A 138 8.75 8.46 -22.49
N GLY A 139 9.16 9.03 -21.35
CA GLY A 139 9.00 10.46 -21.04
C GLY A 139 7.62 10.86 -20.52
N THR A 140 6.62 9.98 -20.59
CA THR A 140 5.24 10.28 -20.12
C THR A 140 5.14 10.52 -18.61
N HIS A 141 6.19 10.18 -17.86
CA HIS A 141 6.26 10.35 -16.41
C HIS A 141 6.37 11.78 -15.93
N THR A 142 6.89 12.67 -16.78
CA THR A 142 6.99 14.11 -16.52
C THR A 142 5.76 14.89 -17.02
N GLY A 143 4.86 14.20 -17.73
CA GLY A 143 3.70 14.81 -18.36
C GLY A 143 2.49 14.96 -17.44
N LYS A 144 1.32 15.21 -18.06
CA LYS A 144 0.04 15.25 -17.37
C LYS A 144 -0.33 13.87 -16.80
N ILE A 145 -1.08 13.87 -15.70
CA ILE A 145 -1.89 12.70 -15.35
C ILE A 145 -3.08 12.65 -16.31
N TYR A 146 -3.17 11.58 -17.09
CA TYR A 146 -4.24 11.33 -18.04
C TYR A 146 -5.53 10.97 -17.31
N SER A 147 -6.67 11.21 -17.96
CA SER A 147 -7.96 10.73 -17.47
C SER A 147 -8.10 9.24 -17.77
N HIS A 148 -8.47 8.46 -16.75
CA HIS A 148 -8.76 7.03 -16.90
C HIS A 148 -10.27 6.81 -17.06
N VAL A 149 -10.65 6.02 -18.05
CA VAL A 149 -12.02 5.55 -18.26
C VAL A 149 -12.19 4.19 -17.61
N GLU A 150 -13.21 4.02 -16.77
CA GLU A 150 -13.54 2.75 -16.13
C GLU A 150 -14.40 1.90 -17.07
N THR A 151 -13.87 0.77 -17.55
CA THR A 151 -14.60 -0.12 -18.48
C THR A 151 -15.26 -1.31 -17.80
N PHE A 152 -14.80 -1.68 -16.60
CA PHE A 152 -15.21 -2.89 -15.88
C PHE A 152 -15.04 -4.19 -16.68
N ASP A 153 -14.15 -4.22 -17.67
CA ASP A 153 -13.85 -5.43 -18.42
C ASP A 153 -13.25 -6.51 -17.49
N LYS A 154 -13.89 -7.68 -17.45
CA LYS A 154 -13.49 -8.82 -16.63
C LYS A 154 -12.14 -9.43 -17.04
N LYS A 155 -11.68 -9.16 -18.26
CA LYS A 155 -10.36 -9.60 -18.76
C LYS A 155 -9.27 -8.59 -18.44
N ASN A 156 -9.62 -7.38 -18.05
CA ASN A 156 -8.64 -6.40 -17.61
C ASN A 156 -8.31 -6.64 -16.13
N LEU A 157 -7.02 -6.81 -15.82
CA LEU A 157 -6.55 -7.13 -14.48
C LEU A 157 -6.52 -5.90 -13.55
N LEU A 158 -6.80 -4.70 -14.06
CA LEU A 158 -7.01 -3.50 -13.25
C LEU A 158 -8.38 -3.54 -12.57
N ALA A 159 -8.46 -3.09 -11.31
CA ALA A 159 -9.62 -3.31 -10.44
C ALA A 159 -10.98 -2.82 -11.00
N ARG A 160 -10.99 -1.80 -11.87
CA ARG A 160 -12.19 -1.30 -12.57
C ARG A 160 -12.04 -1.30 -14.09
N GLY A 161 -11.08 -2.06 -14.62
CA GLY A 161 -10.75 -2.08 -16.05
C GLY A 161 -10.35 -0.70 -16.59
N GLN A 162 -9.58 0.06 -15.83
CA GLN A 162 -9.25 1.44 -16.15
C GLN A 162 -8.31 1.55 -17.37
N THR A 163 -8.65 2.38 -18.34
CA THR A 163 -7.82 2.62 -19.53
C THR A 163 -7.65 4.10 -19.84
N ILE A 164 -6.60 4.44 -20.57
CA ILE A 164 -6.40 5.76 -21.17
C ILE A 164 -6.66 5.62 -22.67
N ASP A 165 -7.60 6.38 -23.22
CA ASP A 165 -7.98 6.32 -24.64
C ASP A 165 -7.05 7.17 -25.54
N GLU A 166 -6.44 8.22 -25.00
CA GLU A 166 -5.58 9.17 -25.73
C GLU A 166 -4.10 8.78 -25.72
N ILE A 167 -3.78 7.55 -26.14
CA ILE A 167 -2.41 7.03 -26.16
C ILE A 167 -2.00 6.65 -27.59
N ASP A 168 -0.86 7.19 -28.04
CA ASP A 168 -0.15 6.69 -29.21
C ASP A 168 0.79 5.56 -28.79
N ASP A 169 0.44 4.32 -29.13
CA ASP A 169 1.21 3.13 -28.78
C ASP A 169 2.32 2.79 -29.78
N GLY A 170 2.44 3.54 -30.88
CA GLY A 170 3.50 3.38 -31.88
C GLY A 170 4.89 3.77 -31.37
N VAL A 171 4.94 4.58 -30.31
CA VAL A 171 6.18 5.00 -29.63
C VAL A 171 6.48 4.18 -28.36
N ALA A 172 5.68 3.15 -28.09
CA ALA A 172 5.86 2.34 -26.90
C ALA A 172 7.10 1.43 -26.99
N ALA A 173 7.83 1.35 -25.88
CA ALA A 173 8.95 0.43 -25.70
C ALA A 173 8.50 -0.81 -24.91
N ASP A 174 8.92 -1.99 -25.38
CA ASP A 174 8.66 -3.27 -24.73
C ASP A 174 9.77 -3.59 -23.71
N LEU A 175 9.38 -3.88 -22.46
CA LEU A 175 10.30 -4.27 -21.40
C LEU A 175 10.49 -5.79 -21.39
N VAL A 176 11.36 -6.26 -22.26
CA VAL A 176 11.71 -7.69 -22.39
C VAL A 176 12.67 -8.10 -21.27
N LEU A 177 12.28 -9.08 -20.45
CA LEU A 177 13.06 -9.55 -19.29
C LEU A 177 13.20 -11.07 -19.30
N LYS A 178 14.42 -11.58 -19.09
CA LYS A 178 14.68 -13.00 -18.79
C LYS A 178 14.44 -13.27 -17.31
N ALA A 179 13.78 -14.38 -16.95
CA ALA A 179 13.38 -14.80 -15.60
C ALA A 179 13.78 -13.82 -14.48
N HIS A 180 14.53 -14.16 -13.45
CA HIS A 180 15.21 -13.27 -12.46
C HIS A 180 15.55 -11.77 -12.72
N ARG A 181 15.50 -11.22 -13.94
CA ARG A 181 15.80 -9.81 -14.22
C ARG A 181 14.68 -8.89 -13.75
N SER A 182 15.09 -7.68 -13.36
CA SER A 182 14.19 -6.64 -12.89
C SER A 182 14.11 -5.45 -13.86
N SER A 183 13.03 -4.69 -13.73
CA SER A 183 12.87 -3.37 -14.31
C SER A 183 12.29 -2.44 -13.24
N VAL A 184 12.52 -1.15 -13.38
CA VAL A 184 11.91 -0.13 -12.52
C VAL A 184 11.24 0.89 -13.43
N LEU A 185 10.02 1.28 -13.07
CA LEU A 185 9.21 2.18 -13.86
C LEU A 185 8.32 3.01 -12.95
N LEU A 186 8.00 4.22 -13.40
CA LEU A 186 6.97 5.05 -12.78
C LEU A 186 5.60 4.84 -13.44
N PHE A 187 5.58 4.41 -14.71
CA PHE A 187 4.37 4.37 -15.56
C PHE A 187 4.38 3.13 -16.46
N SER A 188 3.22 2.47 -16.60
CA SER A 188 3.12 1.29 -17.48
C SER A 188 1.74 1.16 -18.14
N GLY A 189 1.72 0.56 -19.33
CA GLY A 189 0.55 -0.10 -19.91
C GLY A 189 0.98 -1.42 -20.52
N ALA A 190 0.18 -2.48 -20.45
CA ALA A 190 0.64 -3.78 -20.93
C ALA A 190 -0.42 -4.53 -21.74
N CYS A 191 -0.29 -4.52 -23.06
CA CYS A 191 -0.99 -5.47 -23.92
C CYS A 191 -0.60 -6.91 -23.59
N ALA A 192 -1.59 -7.81 -23.61
CA ALA A 192 -1.45 -9.24 -23.38
C ALA A 192 -1.04 -9.98 -24.65
N PHE A 193 -0.41 -11.14 -24.50
CA PHE A 193 -0.87 -12.50 -24.87
C PHE A 193 -0.02 -13.49 -24.01
N ASP A 194 -0.37 -14.77 -23.82
CA ASP A 194 0.40 -15.87 -23.14
C ASP A 194 0.90 -15.80 -21.65
N TYR A 195 1.35 -16.96 -21.11
CA TYR A 195 1.59 -17.23 -19.67
C TYR A 195 2.78 -16.45 -19.08
N ARG A 196 2.53 -15.63 -18.04
CA ARG A 196 3.57 -14.87 -17.34
C ARG A 196 3.31 -14.81 -15.84
N LYS A 197 4.37 -15.00 -15.04
CA LYS A 197 4.40 -14.64 -13.62
C LYS A 197 5.39 -13.52 -13.38
N THR A 198 4.91 -12.49 -12.71
CA THR A 198 5.70 -11.32 -12.30
C THR A 198 5.30 -10.89 -10.91
N THR A 199 6.22 -10.24 -10.21
CA THR A 199 5.91 -9.54 -8.97
C THR A 199 6.32 -8.08 -9.10
N GLY A 200 5.48 -7.18 -8.60
CA GLY A 200 5.73 -5.74 -8.55
C GLY A 200 5.74 -5.26 -7.11
N VAL A 201 6.73 -4.47 -6.73
CA VAL A 201 6.79 -3.75 -5.45
C VAL A 201 6.76 -2.26 -5.75
N ALA A 202 5.75 -1.57 -5.23
CA ALA A 202 5.62 -0.12 -5.31
C ALA A 202 6.31 0.51 -4.10
N CYS A 203 7.38 1.25 -4.35
CA CYS A 203 8.19 1.96 -3.37
C CYS A 203 7.97 3.48 -3.51
N ALA A 204 7.83 4.19 -2.40
CA ALA A 204 7.70 5.64 -2.38
C ALA A 204 8.83 6.28 -1.56
N ARG A 205 9.19 7.52 -1.90
CA ARG A 205 10.12 8.31 -1.08
C ARG A 205 9.46 8.71 0.25
N GLY A 206 10.19 8.61 1.35
CA GLY A 206 9.69 8.74 2.73
C GLY A 206 9.67 10.16 3.31
N ARG A 207 9.68 11.24 2.51
CA ARG A 207 9.54 12.61 3.06
C ARG A 207 8.21 13.24 2.68
N ARG A 208 7.34 13.43 3.68
CA ARG A 208 6.05 14.16 3.61
C ARG A 208 5.08 13.70 2.53
N THR A 209 5.18 12.46 2.06
CA THR A 209 4.21 11.89 1.14
C THR A 209 2.88 11.75 1.88
N ARG A 210 1.97 12.70 1.65
CA ARG A 210 0.59 12.57 2.13
C ARG A 210 -0.12 11.68 1.13
N ALA A 211 -0.60 10.52 1.58
CA ALA A 211 -1.70 9.87 0.88
C ALA A 211 -2.90 10.82 0.98
N LEU A 212 -3.24 11.49 -0.12
CA LEU A 212 -4.49 12.20 -0.21
C LEU A 212 -5.58 11.14 -0.18
N GLY A 213 -6.22 10.98 0.99
CA GLY A 213 -7.43 10.17 1.10
C GLY A 213 -8.38 10.57 -0.03
N CYS A 214 -9.00 9.56 -0.67
CA CYS A 214 -9.88 9.71 -1.81
C CYS A 214 -10.68 11.02 -1.72
N ARG A 215 -10.38 12.00 -2.59
CA ARG A 215 -11.18 13.22 -2.64
C ARG A 215 -12.63 12.77 -2.92
N PRO A 216 -13.60 13.15 -2.08
CA PRO A 216 -15.00 12.98 -2.45
C PRO A 216 -15.19 13.61 -3.82
N CYS A 217 -15.90 12.94 -4.72
CA CYS A 217 -16.22 13.47 -6.04
C CYS A 217 -16.95 14.81 -5.87
N THR A 218 -16.24 15.93 -5.99
CA THR A 218 -16.77 17.29 -5.87
C THR A 218 -17.29 17.81 -7.21
N GLN A 219 -17.82 16.94 -8.08
CA GLN A 219 -18.63 17.41 -9.20
C GLN A 219 -20.03 17.81 -8.72
N GLY A 220 -20.07 18.96 -8.05
CA GLY A 220 -21.24 19.84 -8.04
C GLY A 220 -21.42 20.40 -9.45
N GLY A 221 -22.14 19.66 -10.28
CA GLY A 221 -22.44 20.04 -11.66
C GLY A 221 -23.59 19.21 -12.16
N SER A 222 -24.71 19.86 -12.40
CA SER A 222 -25.98 19.30 -12.88
C SER A 222 -25.81 18.42 -14.13
N ARG A 223 -25.62 17.10 -13.95
CA ARG A 223 -25.95 16.00 -14.91
C ARG A 223 -25.63 14.60 -14.35
N CYS A 224 -25.99 14.30 -13.10
CA CYS A 224 -25.98 12.91 -12.62
C CYS A 224 -27.21 12.16 -13.15
N GLY A 225 -27.12 11.70 -14.40
CA GLY A 225 -28.12 10.87 -15.07
C GLY A 225 -27.74 9.39 -15.05
N ARG A 226 -28.45 8.60 -14.22
CA ARG A 226 -28.81 7.18 -14.43
C ARG A 226 -27.78 6.03 -14.37
N LEU A 227 -26.52 6.18 -13.95
CA LEU A 227 -25.60 5.02 -13.84
C LEU A 227 -24.73 4.98 -12.57
N CYS A 228 -25.34 5.11 -11.38
CA CYS A 228 -24.67 4.77 -10.12
C CYS A 228 -25.19 3.42 -9.60
N PRO A 229 -24.36 2.37 -9.50
CA PRO A 229 -24.78 1.03 -9.10
C PRO A 229 -24.88 0.82 -7.57
N CYS A 230 -25.08 1.88 -6.77
CA CYS A 230 -25.29 1.75 -5.33
C CYS A 230 -26.70 1.30 -4.92
N LYS A 231 -27.57 0.88 -5.85
CA LYS A 231 -28.93 0.42 -5.54
C LYS A 231 -29.09 -1.07 -5.83
N GLY A 232 -28.75 -1.89 -4.83
CA GLY A 232 -28.90 -3.33 -4.95
C GLY A 232 -28.88 -4.08 -3.62
N ARG A 233 -29.72 -3.70 -2.63
CA ARG A 233 -30.52 -4.63 -1.80
C ARG A 233 -31.39 -3.88 -0.76
N ARG A 234 -32.68 -4.22 -0.80
CA ARG A 234 -33.77 -3.99 0.18
C ARG A 234 -34.23 -2.56 0.46
N ARG A 235 -35.19 -2.13 -0.37
CA ARG A 235 -36.23 -1.14 -0.01
C ARG A 235 -37.28 -1.81 0.87
N THR A 236 -37.38 -1.41 2.13
CA THR A 236 -38.68 -1.35 2.82
C THR A 236 -38.57 -0.36 3.98
N LEU A 237 -39.59 0.50 4.08
CA LEU A 237 -39.83 1.47 5.16
C LEU A 237 -39.06 2.79 5.09
N CYS A 238 -39.45 3.65 4.15
CA CYS A 238 -39.84 5.01 4.52
C CYS A 238 -40.70 5.61 3.39
N ARG A 239 -42.01 5.39 3.46
CA ARG A 239 -42.99 6.21 2.73
C ARG A 239 -43.54 7.22 3.73
N SER A 240 -43.01 8.43 3.70
CA SER A 240 -43.81 9.61 4.00
C SER A 240 -43.36 10.72 3.05
N ALA A 241 -44.36 11.40 2.50
CA ALA A 241 -44.29 12.21 1.31
C ALA A 241 -43.50 13.50 1.51
N ILE A 242 -42.68 13.89 0.52
CA ILE A 242 -42.26 15.27 0.33
C ILE A 242 -42.60 15.65 -1.12
N ARG A 243 -43.55 16.58 -1.27
CA ARG A 243 -43.92 17.23 -2.54
C ARG A 243 -42.76 18.13 -3.01
N PRO A 244 -42.52 18.26 -4.31
CA PRO A 244 -41.49 19.17 -4.82
C PRO A 244 -42.04 20.59 -4.87
N GLY A 245 -41.48 21.48 -4.06
CA GLY A 245 -41.79 22.90 -4.11
C GLY A 245 -41.12 23.66 -2.98
N SER A 246 -40.25 24.60 -3.35
CA SER A 246 -39.65 25.66 -2.52
C SER A 246 -38.96 25.23 -1.22
N ASP A 247 -37.64 25.00 -1.27
CA ASP A 247 -36.75 25.77 -0.40
C ASP A 247 -35.28 25.56 -0.81
N GLN A 248 -34.70 26.54 -1.48
CA GLN A 248 -33.28 26.57 -1.80
C GLN A 248 -32.42 27.01 -0.59
N ARG A 249 -33.02 27.13 0.61
CA ARG A 249 -32.40 27.58 1.86
C ARG A 249 -32.27 26.51 2.95
N ARG A 250 -32.15 25.23 2.58
CA ARG A 250 -31.95 24.11 3.54
C ARG A 250 -30.76 23.20 3.24
N ARG A 251 -29.79 23.64 2.43
CA ARG A 251 -28.54 22.89 2.22
C ARG A 251 -27.38 23.34 3.09
N ASP A 252 -27.38 24.59 3.54
CA ASP A 252 -26.28 25.13 4.32
C ASP A 252 -26.37 24.75 5.82
N ASP A 253 -27.58 24.44 6.33
CA ASP A 253 -27.78 24.06 7.74
C ASP A 253 -27.43 22.59 8.07
N LEU A 254 -27.28 21.71 7.05
CA LEU A 254 -26.92 20.29 7.23
C LEU A 254 -25.43 20.02 7.04
N ILE A 255 -24.69 21.00 6.50
CA ILE A 255 -23.23 21.07 6.63
C ILE A 255 -22.99 22.06 7.76
N GLY A 256 -23.37 21.67 8.98
CA GLY A 256 -22.84 22.33 10.16
C GLY A 256 -21.34 22.45 9.96
N THR A 257 -20.79 23.67 10.08
CA THR A 257 -19.35 23.89 10.19
C THR A 257 -18.82 22.79 11.09
N LYS A 258 -18.00 21.87 10.55
CA LYS A 258 -17.34 20.86 11.38
C LYS A 258 -16.75 21.64 12.53
N PRO A 259 -17.13 21.40 13.79
CA PRO A 259 -16.40 22.00 14.89
C PRO A 259 -14.94 21.68 14.62
N GLU A 260 -14.07 22.68 14.68
CA GLU A 260 -12.63 22.44 14.64
C GLU A 260 -12.35 21.46 15.77
N PHE A 261 -12.24 20.18 15.42
CA PHE A 261 -12.02 19.11 16.37
C PHE A 261 -10.56 19.21 16.76
N ASN A 262 -10.27 20.10 17.71
CA ASN A 262 -8.94 20.31 18.19
C ASN A 262 -8.60 19.17 19.15
N MET A 263 -7.87 18.17 18.66
CA MET A 263 -7.33 17.08 19.49
C MET A 263 -6.58 17.62 20.72
N ALA A 264 -5.89 18.76 20.60
CA ALA A 264 -5.17 19.40 21.71
C ALA A 264 -6.09 20.01 22.78
N SER A 265 -7.40 20.07 22.54
CA SER A 265 -8.39 20.50 23.56
C SER A 265 -8.95 19.34 24.39
N LEU A 266 -8.83 18.10 23.90
CA LEU A 266 -9.37 16.90 24.56
C LEU A 266 -8.39 16.31 25.59
N VAL A 267 -7.09 16.47 25.34
CA VAL A 267 -6.03 16.06 26.27
C VAL A 267 -5.14 17.27 26.51
N LYS A 268 -5.15 17.79 27.74
CA LYS A 268 -4.39 18.98 28.13
C LYS A 268 -2.92 18.69 28.45
N ASP A 269 -2.60 17.42 28.73
CA ASP A 269 -1.25 17.00 29.11
C ASP A 269 -0.54 16.30 27.94
N GLU A 270 0.56 16.91 27.50
CA GLU A 270 1.49 16.32 26.54
C GLU A 270 2.07 15.00 27.09
N PRO A 271 2.51 14.07 26.22
CA PRO A 271 3.26 12.90 26.65
C PRO A 271 4.43 13.31 27.54
N SER A 272 4.55 12.67 28.70
CA SER A 272 5.58 12.94 29.69
C SER A 272 6.11 11.62 30.22
N GLY A 273 7.43 11.47 30.29
CA GLY A 273 8.06 10.22 30.69
C GLY A 273 8.62 9.45 29.50
N LEU A 274 8.54 8.12 29.56
CA LEU A 274 9.02 7.22 28.52
C LEU A 274 8.05 7.10 27.35
N ASN A 275 6.76 7.30 27.59
CA ASN A 275 5.69 7.32 26.58
C ASN A 275 5.77 8.51 25.60
N ALA A 276 6.69 9.46 25.83
CA ALA A 276 7.02 10.57 24.94
C ALA A 276 8.12 10.21 23.93
N LEU A 277 8.82 9.09 24.13
CA LEU A 277 9.88 8.65 23.22
C LEU A 277 9.29 8.20 21.89
N THR A 278 9.99 8.52 20.81
CA THR A 278 9.73 7.86 19.52
C THR A 278 10.11 6.39 19.59
N ALA A 279 9.53 5.55 18.73
CA ALA A 279 9.85 4.12 18.68
C ALA A 279 11.36 3.85 18.50
N SER A 280 12.05 4.68 17.71
CA SER A 280 13.50 4.55 17.48
C SER A 280 14.34 4.94 18.69
N GLU A 281 13.93 5.98 19.44
CA GLU A 281 14.58 6.36 20.69
C GLU A 281 14.36 5.29 21.76
N ALA A 282 13.12 4.82 21.92
CA ALA A 282 12.78 3.73 22.83
C ALA A 282 13.61 2.47 22.53
N ALA A 283 13.64 2.02 21.27
CA ALA A 283 14.43 0.86 20.84
C ALA A 283 15.92 1.02 21.18
N SER A 284 16.47 2.21 20.91
CA SER A 284 17.90 2.50 21.15
C SER A 284 18.22 2.51 22.65
N ARG A 285 17.35 3.09 23.48
CA ARG A 285 17.54 3.14 24.95
C ARG A 285 17.34 1.77 25.62
N ILE A 286 16.41 0.95 25.11
CA ILE A 286 16.24 -0.44 25.56
C ILE A 286 17.48 -1.26 25.19
N ALA A 287 17.97 -1.16 23.95
CA ALA A 287 19.16 -1.88 23.50
C ALA A 287 20.43 -1.46 24.28
N ALA A 288 20.50 -0.20 24.73
CA ALA A 288 21.56 0.31 25.59
C ALA A 288 21.40 -0.05 27.08
N GLY A 289 20.26 -0.65 27.48
CA GLY A 289 19.95 -0.96 28.88
C GLY A 289 19.64 0.26 29.75
N GLU A 290 19.37 1.42 29.14
CA GLU A 290 19.06 2.67 29.86
C GLU A 290 17.64 2.67 30.42
N ILE A 291 16.71 1.99 29.75
CA ILE A 291 15.33 1.78 30.16
C ILE A 291 14.96 0.31 29.94
N THR A 292 13.94 -0.17 30.64
CA THR A 292 13.39 -1.52 30.42
C THR A 292 12.10 -1.43 29.60
N SER A 293 11.81 -2.49 28.86
CA SER A 293 10.54 -2.68 28.15
C SER A 293 9.37 -2.54 29.14
N GLU A 294 9.44 -3.21 30.30
CA GLU A 294 8.37 -3.16 31.31
C GLU A 294 8.07 -1.73 31.77
N ARG A 295 9.10 -0.89 31.99
CA ARG A 295 8.90 0.51 32.41
C ARG A 295 8.27 1.35 31.31
N LEU A 296 8.66 1.13 30.05
CA LEU A 296 8.06 1.82 28.91
C LEU A 296 6.59 1.41 28.73
N VAL A 297 6.28 0.11 28.81
CA VAL A 297 4.90 -0.40 28.71
C VAL A 297 4.04 0.14 29.86
N GLY A 298 4.56 0.15 31.09
CA GLY A 298 3.87 0.73 32.24
C GLY A 298 3.50 2.19 32.02
N ASP A 299 4.45 3.01 31.56
CA ASP A 299 4.20 4.45 31.30
C ASP A 299 3.22 4.70 30.15
N CYS A 300 3.16 3.79 29.16
CA CYS A 300 2.12 3.80 28.14
C CYS A 300 0.75 3.43 28.71
N LEU A 301 0.66 2.38 29.55
CA LEU A 301 -0.58 1.94 30.18
C LEU A 301 -1.13 2.99 31.15
N ASP A 302 -0.28 3.65 31.92
CA ASP A 302 -0.68 4.75 32.81
C ASP A 302 -1.32 5.89 32.01
N ARG A 303 -0.75 6.22 30.85
CA ARG A 303 -1.30 7.23 29.95
C ARG A 303 -2.62 6.80 29.31
N ILE A 304 -2.75 5.52 28.93
CA ILE A 304 -4.00 4.96 28.43
C ILE A 304 -5.08 5.09 29.51
N GLY A 305 -4.80 4.63 30.73
CA GLY A 305 -5.74 4.73 31.85
C GLY A 305 -6.13 6.17 32.21
N ALA A 306 -5.22 7.13 32.06
CA ALA A 306 -5.48 8.54 32.35
C ALA A 306 -6.37 9.25 31.30
N HIS A 307 -6.46 8.74 30.07
CA HIS A 307 -7.06 9.49 28.96
C HIS A 307 -8.09 8.73 28.12
N ASP A 308 -8.11 7.41 28.14
CA ASP A 308 -8.93 6.64 27.20
C ASP A 308 -10.44 6.74 27.48
N ASP A 309 -10.83 7.04 28.72
CA ASP A 309 -12.21 7.41 29.07
C ASP A 309 -12.72 8.65 28.31
N THR A 310 -11.81 9.49 27.81
CA THR A 310 -12.14 10.69 27.02
C THR A 310 -11.86 10.49 25.53
N LEU A 311 -10.78 9.80 25.19
CA LEU A 311 -10.35 9.61 23.81
C LEU A 311 -11.09 8.48 23.10
N HIS A 312 -11.49 7.44 23.84
CA HIS A 312 -12.01 6.18 23.30
C HIS A 312 -11.14 5.64 22.15
N ALA A 313 -9.83 5.67 22.34
CA ALA A 313 -8.83 5.25 21.36
C ALA A 313 -8.62 3.73 21.34
N TRP A 314 -8.93 3.03 22.44
CA TRP A 314 -8.78 1.59 22.54
C TRP A 314 -10.14 0.90 22.70
N THR A 315 -10.37 -0.15 21.90
CA THR A 315 -11.52 -1.05 22.07
C THR A 315 -11.26 -2.10 23.14
N TYR A 316 -9.98 -2.45 23.33
CA TYR A 316 -9.54 -3.49 24.25
C TYR A 316 -8.09 -3.23 24.66
N VAL A 317 -7.79 -3.41 25.95
CA VAL A 317 -6.45 -3.26 26.53
C VAL A 317 -6.20 -4.40 27.49
N ASP A 318 -5.26 -5.29 27.13
CA ASP A 318 -4.80 -6.36 28.01
C ASP A 318 -3.47 -5.96 28.68
N ALA A 319 -3.59 -5.22 29.79
CA ALA A 319 -2.45 -4.67 30.51
C ALA A 319 -1.52 -5.78 31.05
N ASP A 320 -2.09 -6.85 31.58
CA ASP A 320 -1.34 -7.96 32.17
C ASP A 320 -0.56 -8.71 31.09
N HIS A 321 -1.18 -8.97 29.93
CA HIS A 321 -0.50 -9.58 28.79
C HIS A 321 0.65 -8.71 28.28
N ALA A 322 0.42 -7.40 28.12
CA ALA A 322 1.43 -6.46 27.64
C ALA A 322 2.64 -6.39 28.58
N LEU A 323 2.42 -6.30 29.89
CA LEU A 323 3.49 -6.30 30.89
C LEU A 323 4.23 -7.64 30.95
N ALA A 324 3.51 -8.77 30.82
CA ALA A 324 4.14 -10.08 30.78
C ALA A 324 5.08 -10.24 29.58
N GLN A 325 4.67 -9.80 28.39
CA GLN A 325 5.52 -9.77 27.20
C GLN A 325 6.72 -8.84 27.39
N ALA A 326 6.51 -7.66 27.99
CA ALA A 326 7.57 -6.70 28.24
C ALA A 326 8.66 -7.28 29.15
N ARG A 327 8.27 -7.92 30.26
CA ARG A 327 9.20 -8.65 31.16
C ARG A 327 9.93 -9.77 30.45
N ALA A 328 9.26 -10.51 29.57
CA ALA A 328 9.89 -11.57 28.80
C ALA A 328 10.95 -11.01 27.83
N CYS A 329 10.69 -9.86 27.21
CA CYS A 329 11.69 -9.14 26.41
C CYS A 329 12.88 -8.70 27.26
N ASP A 330 12.65 -8.16 28.45
CA ASP A 330 13.72 -7.71 29.36
C ASP A 330 14.58 -8.88 29.87
N ALA A 331 14.00 -10.07 30.04
CA ALA A 331 14.69 -11.28 30.48
C ALA A 331 15.39 -12.05 29.34
N ALA A 332 15.19 -11.67 28.08
CA ALA A 332 15.74 -12.39 26.94
C ALA A 332 17.25 -12.13 26.78
N ASP A 333 18.04 -13.19 26.66
CA ASP A 333 19.50 -13.10 26.46
C ASP A 333 19.90 -12.47 25.11
N THR A 334 19.01 -12.52 24.12
CA THR A 334 19.28 -12.00 22.77
C THR A 334 18.04 -11.26 22.24
N PRO A 335 18.21 -10.04 21.70
CA PRO A 335 17.11 -9.31 21.07
C PRO A 335 16.52 -10.08 19.88
N VAL A 336 15.19 -10.14 19.79
CA VAL A 336 14.51 -10.77 18.63
C VAL A 336 14.53 -9.91 17.37
N GLY A 337 14.90 -8.63 17.47
CA GLY A 337 15.03 -7.74 16.33
C GLY A 337 15.23 -6.26 16.71
N PRO A 338 15.26 -5.35 15.72
CA PRO A 338 15.56 -3.92 15.95
C PRO A 338 14.57 -3.17 16.84
N LEU A 339 13.36 -3.71 17.04
CA LEU A 339 12.31 -3.14 17.89
C LEU A 339 12.03 -3.99 19.13
N HIS A 340 12.99 -4.84 19.53
CA HIS A 340 12.88 -5.67 20.73
C HIS A 340 12.52 -4.83 21.96
N GLY A 341 11.42 -5.17 22.64
CA GLY A 341 10.92 -4.46 23.83
C GLY A 341 10.15 -3.16 23.58
N VAL A 342 9.93 -2.75 22.32
CA VAL A 342 9.10 -1.56 22.03
C VAL A 342 7.61 -1.97 21.94
N PRO A 343 6.70 -1.37 22.73
CA PRO A 343 5.28 -1.69 22.65
C PRO A 343 4.64 -1.22 21.33
N VAL A 344 3.64 -1.96 20.88
CA VAL A 344 2.84 -1.62 19.69
C VAL A 344 1.35 -1.73 19.99
N GLY A 345 0.57 -0.77 19.48
CA GLY A 345 -0.89 -0.87 19.45
C GLY A 345 -1.34 -1.57 18.16
N VAL A 346 -2.25 -2.53 18.28
CA VAL A 346 -2.86 -3.21 17.12
C VAL A 346 -4.17 -2.50 16.79
N LYS A 347 -4.36 -2.16 15.51
CA LYS A 347 -5.62 -1.57 15.07
C LYS A 347 -6.70 -2.64 15.06
N ASP A 348 -7.88 -2.29 15.58
CA ASP A 348 -9.12 -3.11 15.60
C ASP A 348 -9.67 -3.54 14.22
N VAL A 349 -8.97 -3.19 13.14
CA VAL A 349 -9.29 -3.65 11.77
C VAL A 349 -8.37 -4.77 11.30
N LEU A 350 -7.57 -5.33 12.21
CA LEU A 350 -6.65 -6.43 11.97
C LEU A 350 -7.06 -7.60 12.84
N ASP A 351 -7.40 -8.72 12.21
CA ASP A 351 -7.87 -9.93 12.90
C ASP A 351 -6.83 -10.42 13.92
N THR A 352 -7.27 -10.55 15.17
CA THR A 352 -6.50 -11.13 16.27
C THR A 352 -7.02 -12.53 16.62
N ARG A 353 -6.13 -13.39 17.12
CA ARG A 353 -6.50 -14.77 17.48
C ARG A 353 -7.22 -14.85 18.83
N ASP A 354 -6.78 -14.04 19.78
CA ASP A 354 -7.05 -14.14 21.21
C ASP A 354 -7.50 -12.82 21.84
N MET A 355 -7.73 -11.80 21.01
CA MET A 355 -8.26 -10.49 21.39
C MET A 355 -9.47 -10.17 20.49
N PRO A 356 -10.43 -9.35 20.95
CA PRO A 356 -11.57 -8.95 20.11
C PRO A 356 -11.12 -8.16 18.88
N THR A 357 -11.88 -8.29 17.80
CA THR A 357 -11.72 -7.51 16.55
C THR A 357 -13.10 -7.07 16.09
N GLU A 358 -13.44 -5.82 16.36
CA GLU A 358 -14.80 -5.28 16.21
C GLU A 358 -14.95 -4.41 14.95
N TYR A 359 -13.86 -4.11 14.25
CA TYR A 359 -13.81 -3.23 13.08
C TYR A 359 -14.50 -1.86 13.30
N GLY A 360 -14.57 -1.40 14.56
CA GLY A 360 -15.33 -0.22 14.97
C GLY A 360 -16.84 -0.31 14.70
N SER A 361 -17.43 -1.50 14.75
CA SER A 361 -18.86 -1.70 14.53
C SER A 361 -19.48 -2.73 15.47
N ASP A 362 -20.60 -2.35 16.10
CA ASP A 362 -21.38 -3.19 17.04
C ASP A 362 -21.79 -4.57 16.48
N ILE A 363 -21.79 -4.77 15.16
CA ILE A 363 -22.14 -6.07 14.56
C ILE A 363 -21.05 -7.12 14.74
N TYR A 364 -19.83 -6.69 15.04
CA TYR A 364 -18.68 -7.55 15.30
C TYR A 364 -18.24 -7.50 16.76
N ALA A 365 -19.04 -6.92 17.65
CA ALA A 365 -18.74 -6.85 19.08
C ALA A 365 -18.64 -8.26 19.69
N GLY A 366 -17.56 -8.50 20.43
CA GLY A 366 -17.20 -9.80 21.03
C GLY A 366 -15.88 -10.34 20.49
#